data_AF-A0ABD3V6C6-F1
#
_entry.id   AF-A0ABD3V6C6-F1
#
_cell.length_a   1.000
_cell.length_b   1.000
_cell.length_c   1.000
_cell.angle_alpha   90.00
_cell.angle_beta   90.00
_cell.angle_gamma   90.00
#
_symmetry.space_group_name_H-M   'P 1'
#
loop_
_entity.id
_entity.type
_entity.pdbx_description
1 polymer ?
#
loop_
_entity_poly.entity_id
_entity_poly.type
_entity_poly.pdbx_seq_one_letter_code
_entity_poly.pdbx_strand_id
1 'polypeptide(L)'
;MATTEAEALSIQDNEILGIRSQYPGQIKVLSCIGEIQNVVMLSFKDLDLQLKFQLTDEYPNTAAASVSIRSTTLSHDQQEVLTSHLQEQAELKKGQLVMTHLADRALNWLQDNSIDLKYSVDVKTEKRKDKKKEKKAKKGNDKTDNPEDNSSSAPAKKSAMKTAADVIKRIQWDRDLNLEDFYVGYIDRFLGIVEKCFTAFTWEDIAAVDMFTLTIPQHRIQYFKYKTEVVWNKGERIDNVFGSTGSDLTITNVIKRYEEKKNHRREDDDGLLEESDGGVGVQCSVENNMMESLRDDDVKIPMEALSIEKTVYFEGNHMSNQHQEKKVGHINTRKKPNFFLSLDITDENVRKNAKEVQKILSSSLPNYADHIQPESTFHITLTVMNLDDADQISHCSKLLKEMEPALIDSAKKVPPLNLRGVGNFGEGIIFARVKVSKEFSSFVHFVTESLQEGGVYICKDRHSYNPHLTLVKCPKGMKEKASHEKIAQCIHPFMHRNFGAQKLDAIHLYQMEKEDFKYIEVAVIKF
;
A
#
# COMPACT_ATOMS: atom_id res chain seq x y z
N MET A 1 -39.39 13.43 27.17
CA MET A 1 -39.96 13.40 25.82
C MET A 1 -38.81 13.26 24.85
N ALA A 2 -38.69 12.10 24.24
CA ALA A 2 -37.72 11.84 23.18
C ALA A 2 -38.23 12.50 21.89
N THR A 3 -37.40 13.30 21.24
CA THR A 3 -37.54 13.64 19.82
C THR A 3 -36.16 13.59 19.18
N THR A 4 -36.02 12.59 18.33
CA THR A 4 -34.97 12.29 17.37
C THR A 4 -34.83 13.41 16.33
N GLU A 5 -33.65 14.02 16.20
CA GLU A 5 -33.20 14.63 14.95
C GLU A 5 -32.21 13.67 14.30
N ALA A 6 -32.71 12.89 13.34
CA ALA A 6 -31.90 12.04 12.50
C ALA A 6 -31.06 12.93 11.57
N GLU A 7 -29.74 12.76 11.58
CA GLU A 7 -28.85 13.32 10.56
C GLU A 7 -29.42 13.00 9.17
N ALA A 8 -29.68 14.03 8.37
CA ALA A 8 -30.12 13.84 6.99
C ALA A 8 -28.97 13.19 6.21
N LEU A 9 -29.08 11.87 6.01
CA LEU A 9 -28.17 11.07 5.19
C LEU A 9 -28.01 11.72 3.81
N SER A 10 -26.77 11.78 3.30
CA SER A 10 -26.53 12.32 1.96
C SER A 10 -27.31 11.50 0.91
N ILE A 11 -27.59 12.10 -0.25
CA ILE A 11 -28.32 11.43 -1.33
C ILE A 11 -27.61 10.12 -1.73
N GLN A 12 -26.27 10.13 -1.76
CA GLN A 12 -25.46 8.93 -2.00
C GLN A 12 -25.57 7.92 -0.86
N ASP A 13 -25.53 8.36 0.40
CA ASP A 13 -25.65 7.45 1.55
C ASP A 13 -27.03 6.77 1.58
N ASN A 14 -28.10 7.48 1.20
CA ASN A 14 -29.43 6.91 1.06
C ASN A 14 -29.48 5.82 -0.02
N GLU A 15 -28.82 6.05 -1.17
CA GLU A 15 -28.73 5.03 -2.21
C GLU A 15 -27.89 3.83 -1.78
N ILE A 16 -26.75 4.08 -1.12
CA ILE A 16 -25.87 3.05 -0.56
C ILE A 16 -26.63 2.20 0.46
N LEU A 17 -27.43 2.82 1.34
CA LEU A 17 -28.30 2.11 2.29
C LEU A 17 -29.39 1.30 1.57
N GLY A 18 -30.00 1.87 0.53
CA GLY A 18 -31.00 1.18 -0.30
C GLY A 18 -30.44 -0.09 -0.94
N ILE A 19 -29.28 0.01 -1.60
CA ILE A 19 -28.65 -1.16 -2.22
C ILE A 19 -28.12 -2.15 -1.18
N ARG A 20 -27.65 -1.70 -0.01
CA ARG A 20 -27.27 -2.58 1.12
C ARG A 20 -28.45 -3.37 1.66
N SER A 21 -29.64 -2.78 1.69
CA SER A 21 -30.88 -3.47 2.07
C SER A 21 -31.25 -4.57 1.06
N GLN A 22 -31.10 -4.30 -0.24
CA GLN A 22 -31.37 -5.27 -1.30
C GLN A 22 -30.33 -6.39 -1.39
N TYR A 23 -29.06 -6.08 -1.10
CA TYR A 23 -27.93 -7.02 -1.17
C TYR A 23 -27.14 -7.04 0.15
N PRO A 24 -27.69 -7.64 1.22
CA PRO A 24 -27.06 -7.64 2.54
C PRO A 24 -25.78 -8.48 2.53
N GLY A 25 -24.71 -7.94 3.13
CA GLY A 25 -23.40 -8.60 3.22
C GLY A 25 -22.63 -8.70 1.89
N GLN A 26 -23.15 -8.11 0.81
CA GLN A 26 -22.61 -8.21 -0.54
C GLN A 26 -21.98 -6.89 -1.04
N ILE A 27 -22.02 -5.84 -0.21
CA ILE A 27 -21.60 -4.50 -0.59
C ILE A 27 -20.45 -4.03 0.30
N LYS A 28 -19.37 -3.59 -0.34
CA LYS A 28 -18.25 -2.89 0.29
C LYS A 28 -18.25 -1.44 -0.18
N VAL A 29 -18.02 -0.50 0.75
CA VAL A 29 -17.97 0.93 0.45
C VAL A 29 -16.65 1.48 0.94
N LEU A 30 -15.97 2.25 0.10
CA LEU A 30 -14.78 3.02 0.45
C LEU A 30 -15.08 4.49 0.22
N SER A 31 -14.86 5.33 1.22
CA SER A 31 -15.15 6.77 1.15
C SER A 31 -13.87 7.60 1.07
N CYS A 32 -13.97 8.79 0.48
CA CYS A 32 -12.92 9.81 0.42
C CYS A 32 -11.62 9.36 -0.29
N ILE A 33 -11.73 8.89 -1.54
CA ILE A 33 -10.59 8.53 -2.37
C ILE A 33 -10.35 9.62 -3.42
N GLY A 34 -9.55 10.64 -3.08
CA GLY A 34 -9.22 11.74 -3.99
C GLY A 34 -10.47 12.54 -4.40
N GLU A 35 -10.76 12.59 -5.70
CA GLU A 35 -11.96 13.21 -6.30
C GLU A 35 -13.21 12.31 -6.24
N ILE A 36 -13.06 11.05 -5.84
CA ILE A 36 -14.16 10.09 -5.73
C ILE A 36 -14.66 10.09 -4.28
N GLN A 37 -15.90 10.51 -4.07
CA GLN A 37 -16.52 10.55 -2.76
C GLN A 37 -16.77 9.14 -2.23
N ASN A 38 -17.34 8.25 -3.06
CA ASN A 38 -17.65 6.87 -2.66
C ASN A 38 -17.32 5.87 -3.78
N VAL A 39 -16.62 4.80 -3.43
CA VAL A 39 -16.47 3.60 -4.28
C VAL A 39 -17.30 2.49 -3.68
N VAL A 40 -18.32 2.03 -4.40
CA VAL A 40 -19.24 0.97 -3.97
C VAL A 40 -18.97 -0.28 -4.80
N MET A 41 -18.62 -1.37 -4.13
CA MET A 41 -18.39 -2.68 -4.77
C MET A 41 -19.50 -3.63 -4.37
N LEU A 42 -20.36 -4.02 -5.32
CA LEU A 42 -21.41 -5.02 -5.17
C LEU A 42 -20.94 -6.36 -5.73
N SER A 43 -20.96 -7.42 -4.92
CA SER A 43 -20.64 -8.78 -5.35
C SER A 43 -21.87 -9.66 -5.20
N PHE A 44 -22.32 -10.31 -6.28
CA PHE A 44 -23.55 -11.10 -6.23
C PHE A 44 -23.33 -12.44 -5.53
N LYS A 45 -24.30 -12.85 -4.70
CA LYS A 45 -24.28 -14.14 -4.02
C LYS A 45 -24.35 -15.28 -5.03
N ASP A 46 -23.38 -16.19 -4.94
CA ASP A 46 -23.27 -17.41 -5.75
C ASP A 46 -23.14 -17.18 -7.27
N LEU A 47 -22.81 -15.95 -7.68
CA LEU A 47 -22.50 -15.56 -9.05
C LEU A 47 -21.08 -14.99 -9.10
N ASP A 48 -20.28 -15.44 -10.05
CA ASP A 48 -18.97 -14.85 -10.32
C ASP A 48 -19.11 -13.54 -11.10
N LEU A 49 -19.67 -12.52 -10.43
CA LEU A 49 -19.86 -11.17 -10.95
C LEU A 49 -19.71 -10.15 -9.81
N GLN A 50 -18.89 -9.13 -10.05
CA GLN A 50 -18.75 -7.96 -9.20
C GLN A 50 -18.94 -6.69 -10.03
N LEU A 51 -19.77 -5.78 -9.52
CA LEU A 51 -19.94 -4.43 -10.05
C LEU A 51 -19.21 -3.45 -9.12
N LYS A 52 -18.43 -2.56 -9.72
CA LYS A 52 -17.75 -1.47 -9.01
C LYS A 52 -18.26 -0.15 -9.54
N PHE A 53 -18.91 0.60 -8.66
CA PHE A 53 -19.39 1.96 -8.89
C PHE A 53 -18.39 2.96 -8.28
N GLN A 54 -18.02 3.97 -9.05
CA GLN A 54 -17.25 5.12 -8.59
C GLN A 54 -18.13 6.36 -8.68
N LEU A 55 -18.41 6.94 -7.52
CA LEU A 55 -19.32 8.07 -7.35
C LEU A 55 -18.49 9.29 -6.94
N THR A 56 -18.50 10.32 -7.79
CA THR A 56 -17.96 11.65 -7.47
C THR A 56 -18.92 12.40 -6.55
N ASP A 57 -18.49 13.51 -5.97
CA ASP A 57 -19.34 14.43 -5.22
C ASP A 57 -20.52 15.00 -6.04
N GLU A 58 -20.33 15.08 -7.35
CA GLU A 58 -21.31 15.52 -8.33
C GLU A 58 -22.44 14.50 -8.63
N TYR A 59 -22.28 13.22 -8.24
CA TYR A 59 -23.31 12.19 -8.45
C TYR A 59 -24.41 12.27 -7.37
N PRO A 60 -25.71 12.11 -7.72
CA PRO A 60 -26.26 11.77 -9.04
C PRO A 60 -26.58 12.96 -9.94
N ASN A 61 -26.30 14.19 -9.51
CA ASN A 61 -26.85 15.41 -10.13
C ASN A 61 -26.16 15.78 -11.45
N THR A 62 -24.87 16.10 -11.41
CA THR A 62 -24.10 16.62 -12.57
C THR A 62 -23.13 15.59 -13.15
N ALA A 63 -22.94 14.45 -12.49
CA ALA A 63 -22.17 13.31 -12.97
C ALA A 63 -22.98 12.00 -12.90
N ALA A 64 -22.80 11.12 -13.90
CA ALA A 64 -23.32 9.75 -13.87
C ALA A 64 -22.38 8.84 -13.06
N ALA A 65 -22.90 7.71 -12.54
CA ALA A 65 -22.07 6.73 -11.86
C ALA A 65 -21.13 6.03 -12.87
N SER A 66 -19.83 6.06 -12.60
CA SER A 66 -18.89 5.23 -13.38
C SER A 66 -18.98 3.79 -12.89
N VAL A 67 -19.37 2.87 -13.76
CA VAL A 67 -19.54 1.45 -13.46
C VAL A 67 -18.53 0.61 -14.23
N SER A 68 -17.91 -0.34 -13.53
CA SER A 68 -17.00 -1.34 -14.10
C SER A 68 -17.32 -2.71 -13.56
N ILE A 69 -16.99 -3.75 -14.32
CA ILE A 69 -17.40 -5.12 -14.04
C ILE A 69 -16.19 -6.01 -13.93
N ARG A 70 -16.29 -6.99 -13.05
CA ARG A 70 -15.30 -8.05 -12.92
C ARG A 70 -15.98 -9.40 -12.78
N SER A 71 -15.51 -10.34 -13.59
CA SER A 71 -15.88 -11.76 -13.50
C SER A 71 -14.67 -12.59 -13.92
N THR A 72 -14.49 -13.77 -13.31
CA THR A 72 -13.47 -14.74 -13.78
C THR A 72 -14.03 -15.71 -14.82
N THR A 73 -15.35 -15.75 -14.98
CA THR A 73 -16.09 -16.65 -15.86
C THR A 73 -16.45 -15.97 -17.18
N LEU A 74 -16.68 -14.64 -17.17
CA LEU A 74 -16.86 -13.87 -18.41
C LEU A 74 -15.52 -13.66 -19.13
N SER A 75 -15.51 -13.81 -20.46
CA SER A 75 -14.38 -13.41 -21.30
C SER A 75 -14.15 -11.90 -21.25
N HIS A 76 -12.94 -11.45 -21.62
CA HIS A 76 -12.59 -10.03 -21.67
C HIS A 76 -13.59 -9.23 -22.51
N ASP A 77 -13.91 -9.71 -23.72
CA ASP A 77 -14.85 -9.07 -24.64
C ASP A 77 -16.27 -8.97 -24.03
N GLN A 78 -16.72 -10.00 -23.31
CA GLN A 78 -18.02 -9.96 -22.63
C GLN A 78 -18.05 -8.97 -21.46
N GLN A 79 -16.94 -8.85 -20.71
CA GLN A 79 -16.82 -7.87 -19.64
C GLN A 79 -16.81 -6.44 -20.20
N GLU A 80 -16.14 -6.21 -21.32
CA GLU A 80 -16.11 -4.91 -22.00
C GLU A 80 -17.50 -4.53 -22.52
N VAL A 81 -18.17 -5.44 -23.25
CA VAL A 81 -19.54 -5.20 -23.78
C VAL A 81 -20.53 -4.90 -22.66
N LEU A 82 -20.52 -5.70 -21.59
CA LEU A 82 -21.43 -5.47 -20.46
C LEU A 82 -21.08 -4.17 -19.72
N THR A 83 -19.79 -3.84 -19.55
CA THR A 83 -19.36 -2.58 -18.92
C THR A 83 -19.83 -1.37 -19.74
N SER A 84 -19.63 -1.39 -21.06
CA SER A 84 -20.11 -0.33 -21.96
C SER A 84 -21.63 -0.18 -21.91
N HIS A 85 -22.36 -1.31 -21.91
CA HIS A 85 -23.82 -1.29 -21.78
C HIS A 85 -24.28 -0.65 -20.46
N LEU A 86 -23.66 -0.99 -19.33
CA LEU A 86 -24.02 -0.41 -18.04
C LEU A 86 -23.63 1.07 -17.93
N GLN A 87 -22.50 1.50 -18.52
CA GLN A 87 -22.12 2.91 -18.59
C GLN A 87 -23.11 3.73 -19.41
N GLU A 88 -23.56 3.23 -20.56
CA GLU A 88 -24.60 3.90 -21.37
C GLU A 88 -25.91 4.05 -20.57
N GLN A 89 -26.33 3.00 -19.85
CA GLN A 89 -27.52 3.08 -18.99
C GLN A 89 -27.36 4.06 -17.82
N ALA A 90 -26.15 4.19 -17.27
CA ALA A 90 -25.85 5.16 -16.23
C ALA A 90 -25.95 6.61 -16.75
N GLU A 91 -25.44 6.88 -17.96
CA GLU A 91 -25.49 8.20 -18.58
C GLU A 91 -26.92 8.60 -18.98
N LEU A 92 -27.71 7.66 -19.52
CA LEU A 92 -29.13 7.89 -19.87
C LEU A 92 -30.00 8.24 -18.65
N LYS A 93 -29.57 7.85 -17.45
CA LYS A 93 -30.29 8.06 -16.18
C LYS A 93 -29.60 9.05 -15.26
N LYS A 94 -28.77 9.93 -15.80
CA LYS A 94 -28.17 11.05 -15.07
C LYS A 94 -29.24 11.87 -14.34
N GLY A 95 -28.99 12.23 -13.09
CA GLY A 95 -29.97 12.85 -12.19
C GLY A 95 -30.82 11.86 -11.38
N GLN A 96 -30.61 10.53 -11.51
CA GLN A 96 -31.31 9.50 -10.75
C GLN A 96 -30.33 8.61 -9.97
N LEU A 97 -30.85 7.94 -8.94
CA LEU A 97 -30.17 6.87 -8.23
C LEU A 97 -30.22 5.58 -9.07
N VAL A 98 -29.08 5.10 -9.56
CA VAL A 98 -28.99 4.06 -10.59
C VAL A 98 -28.36 2.75 -10.14
N MET A 99 -27.73 2.65 -8.97
CA MET A 99 -26.95 1.46 -8.58
C MET A 99 -27.79 0.17 -8.53
N THR A 100 -29.02 0.24 -7.99
CA THR A 100 -29.96 -0.90 -7.97
C THR A 100 -30.42 -1.26 -9.38
N HIS A 101 -30.75 -0.26 -10.19
CA HIS A 101 -31.14 -0.44 -11.59
C HIS A 101 -30.04 -1.09 -12.42
N LEU A 102 -28.79 -0.64 -12.25
CA LEU A 102 -27.63 -1.18 -12.95
C LEU A 102 -27.31 -2.62 -12.50
N ALA A 103 -27.52 -2.94 -11.22
CA ALA A 103 -27.40 -4.30 -10.72
C ALA A 103 -28.42 -5.24 -11.40
N ASP A 104 -29.69 -4.84 -11.46
CA ASP A 104 -30.75 -5.62 -12.12
C ASP A 104 -30.49 -5.74 -13.63
N ARG A 105 -30.00 -4.67 -14.28
CA ARG A 105 -29.61 -4.68 -15.69
C ARG A 105 -28.46 -5.65 -15.98
N ALA A 106 -27.47 -5.71 -15.10
CA ALA A 106 -26.38 -6.67 -15.22
C ALA A 106 -26.89 -8.12 -15.16
N LEU A 107 -27.81 -8.41 -14.22
CA LEU A 107 -28.41 -9.75 -14.10
C LEU A 107 -29.28 -10.10 -15.32
N ASN A 108 -30.08 -9.16 -15.83
CA ASN A 108 -30.90 -9.38 -17.03
C ASN A 108 -30.03 -9.62 -18.26
N TRP A 109 -28.96 -8.85 -18.44
CA TRP A 109 -28.04 -9.04 -19.57
C TRP A 109 -27.41 -10.44 -19.55
N LEU A 110 -27.06 -10.96 -18.36
CA LEU A 110 -26.56 -12.34 -18.25
C LEU A 110 -27.60 -13.38 -18.65
N GLN A 111 -28.87 -13.16 -18.27
CA GLN A 111 -29.97 -14.04 -18.66
C GLN A 111 -30.22 -14.00 -20.18
N ASP A 112 -30.27 -12.80 -20.77
CA ASP A 112 -30.48 -12.59 -22.20
C ASP A 112 -29.38 -13.23 -23.05
N ASN A 113 -28.15 -13.21 -22.55
CA ASN A 113 -26.99 -13.85 -23.20
C ASN A 113 -26.81 -15.33 -22.80
N SER A 114 -27.73 -15.90 -22.00
CA SER A 114 -27.68 -17.30 -21.53
C SER A 114 -26.36 -17.69 -20.85
N ILE A 115 -25.79 -16.77 -20.06
CA ILE A 115 -24.50 -16.99 -19.37
C ILE A 115 -24.76 -17.45 -17.93
N ASP A 116 -24.33 -18.67 -17.59
CA ASP A 116 -24.36 -19.17 -16.21
C ASP A 116 -23.04 -18.88 -15.49
N LEU A 117 -23.09 -17.98 -14.51
CA LEU A 117 -21.94 -17.59 -13.68
C LEU A 117 -21.89 -18.31 -12.33
N LYS A 118 -22.70 -19.38 -12.13
CA LYS A 118 -22.69 -20.12 -10.88
C LYS A 118 -21.34 -20.80 -10.65
N TYR A 119 -20.82 -20.68 -9.43
CA TYR A 119 -19.64 -21.44 -8.99
C TYR A 119 -19.92 -22.95 -9.09
N SER A 120 -19.46 -23.59 -10.16
CA SER A 120 -19.51 -25.06 -10.27
C SER A 120 -18.39 -25.64 -9.40
N VAL A 121 -18.74 -26.05 -8.17
CA VAL A 121 -17.94 -27.02 -7.43
C VAL A 121 -18.34 -28.39 -7.97
N ASP A 122 -17.55 -28.96 -8.88
CA ASP A 122 -17.61 -30.41 -9.09
C ASP A 122 -16.30 -31.02 -9.61
N VAL A 123 -15.89 -32.05 -8.87
CA VAL A 123 -14.76 -32.94 -9.12
C VAL A 123 -15.09 -33.87 -10.28
N LYS A 124 -14.24 -33.94 -11.32
CA LYS A 124 -14.05 -35.17 -12.10
C LYS A 124 -12.59 -35.41 -12.48
N THR A 125 -11.95 -36.21 -11.65
CA THR A 125 -11.01 -37.24 -12.07
C THR A 125 -11.74 -38.15 -13.08
N GLU A 126 -11.35 -38.17 -14.34
CA GLU A 126 -11.17 -39.39 -15.14
C GLU A 126 -10.65 -39.10 -16.57
N LYS A 127 -9.52 -39.76 -16.87
CA LYS A 127 -9.15 -40.38 -18.15
C LYS A 127 -9.27 -39.55 -19.45
N ARG A 128 -8.14 -38.92 -19.84
CA ARG A 128 -7.66 -38.94 -21.24
C ARG A 128 -6.14 -38.97 -21.30
N LYS A 129 -5.55 -40.17 -21.32
CA LYS A 129 -4.24 -40.42 -21.92
C LYS A 129 -4.32 -41.68 -22.75
N ASP A 130 -4.63 -41.51 -24.02
CA ASP A 130 -4.24 -42.43 -25.07
C ASP A 130 -3.96 -41.64 -26.36
N LYS A 131 -2.92 -42.09 -27.07
CA LYS A 131 -2.30 -41.54 -28.30
C LYS A 131 -1.20 -40.47 -28.14
N LYS A 132 -0.04 -40.93 -27.67
CA LYS A 132 1.22 -40.74 -28.42
C LYS A 132 2.23 -41.84 -28.06
N LYS A 133 2.05 -43.03 -28.64
CA LYS A 133 3.14 -44.01 -28.80
C LYS A 133 4.08 -43.50 -29.89
N GLU A 134 5.30 -44.02 -29.83
CA GLU A 134 6.40 -43.91 -30.80
C GLU A 134 7.32 -42.69 -30.68
N LYS A 135 8.33 -42.80 -29.81
CA LYS A 135 9.69 -43.18 -30.25
C LYS A 135 10.62 -43.26 -29.03
N LYS A 136 11.00 -44.49 -28.69
CA LYS A 136 12.33 -44.93 -28.19
C LYS A 136 12.18 -46.22 -27.37
N ALA A 137 12.14 -47.34 -28.10
CA ALA A 137 12.58 -48.64 -27.60
C ALA A 137 13.91 -48.97 -28.27
N LYS A 138 14.71 -49.82 -27.60
CA LYS A 138 16.12 -50.26 -27.83
C LYS A 138 17.08 -49.55 -26.86
N LYS A 139 17.76 -50.20 -25.91
CA LYS A 139 18.12 -51.60 -25.60
C LYS A 139 18.23 -51.67 -24.05
N GLY A 140 17.82 -52.73 -23.35
CA GLY A 140 18.44 -54.06 -23.30
C GLY A 140 19.65 -54.02 -22.35
N ASN A 141 19.46 -54.21 -21.04
CA ASN A 141 19.51 -55.47 -20.27
C ASN A 141 20.94 -55.80 -19.80
N ASP A 142 21.20 -55.72 -18.48
CA ASP A 142 21.92 -56.81 -17.80
C ASP A 142 21.61 -56.83 -16.29
N LYS A 143 21.43 -58.04 -15.77
CA LYS A 143 21.19 -58.38 -14.36
C LYS A 143 22.45 -59.05 -13.83
N THR A 144 22.89 -58.69 -12.64
CA THR A 144 23.64 -59.61 -11.76
C THR A 144 23.19 -59.40 -10.32
N ASP A 145 22.69 -60.48 -9.73
CA ASP A 145 22.37 -60.64 -8.32
C ASP A 145 23.66 -60.80 -7.49
N ASN A 146 23.74 -60.13 -6.32
CA ASN A 146 23.91 -60.84 -5.04
C ASN A 146 23.61 -59.91 -3.84
N PRO A 147 23.15 -60.46 -2.71
CA PRO A 147 22.64 -59.73 -1.55
C PRO A 147 23.75 -59.48 -0.52
N GLU A 148 23.68 -58.36 0.21
CA GLU A 148 23.91 -58.26 1.66
C GLU A 148 23.96 -56.79 2.12
N ASP A 149 23.30 -56.57 3.25
CA ASP A 149 23.31 -55.42 4.17
C ASP A 149 23.95 -54.10 3.73
N ASN A 150 23.11 -53.08 3.57
CA ASN A 150 23.25 -51.90 4.42
C ASN A 150 21.97 -51.07 4.49
N SER A 151 21.51 -50.88 5.72
CA SER A 151 20.51 -49.90 6.11
C SER A 151 20.82 -48.52 5.55
N SER A 152 20.01 -48.05 4.60
CA SER A 152 19.73 -46.62 4.46
C SER A 152 18.32 -46.45 3.92
N SER A 153 17.43 -46.05 4.81
CA SER A 153 16.07 -45.64 4.48
C SER A 153 16.12 -44.53 3.43
N ALA A 154 15.63 -44.83 2.23
CA ALA A 154 15.28 -43.78 1.27
C ALA A 154 14.34 -42.80 1.99
N PRO A 155 14.58 -41.48 1.95
CA PRO A 155 13.78 -40.52 2.70
C PRO A 155 12.33 -40.61 2.24
N ALA A 156 11.43 -40.96 3.17
CA ALA A 156 10.00 -40.96 2.93
C ALA A 156 9.60 -39.62 2.28
N LYS A 157 8.92 -39.67 1.13
CA LYS A 157 8.48 -38.47 0.41
C LYS A 157 7.56 -37.69 1.35
N LYS A 158 8.01 -36.51 1.80
CA LYS A 158 7.23 -35.62 2.67
C LYS A 158 5.89 -35.28 2.00
N SER A 159 4.82 -35.19 2.77
CA SER A 159 3.49 -34.84 2.26
C SER A 159 3.53 -33.53 1.47
N ALA A 160 2.74 -33.45 0.39
CA ALA A 160 2.67 -32.26 -0.43
C ALA A 160 1.98 -31.15 0.35
N MET A 161 2.68 -30.03 0.56
CA MET A 161 2.15 -28.85 1.24
C MET A 161 1.44 -27.95 0.24
N LYS A 162 0.31 -27.35 0.64
CA LYS A 162 -0.44 -26.41 -0.21
C LYS A 162 0.40 -25.15 -0.49
N THR A 163 0.18 -24.57 -1.66
CA THR A 163 0.96 -23.42 -2.12
C THR A 163 0.48 -22.12 -1.47
N ALA A 164 1.31 -21.07 -1.52
CA ALA A 164 0.89 -19.74 -1.07
C ALA A 164 -0.36 -19.24 -1.83
N ALA A 165 -0.49 -19.58 -3.12
CA ALA A 165 -1.67 -19.26 -3.93
C ALA A 165 -2.95 -19.89 -3.37
N ASP A 166 -2.87 -21.15 -2.93
CA ASP A 166 -4.01 -21.85 -2.34
C ASP A 166 -4.43 -21.22 -1.02
N VAL A 167 -3.47 -20.79 -0.20
CA VAL A 167 -3.72 -20.08 1.06
C VAL A 167 -4.35 -18.70 0.82
N ILE A 168 -3.86 -17.95 -0.17
CA ILE A 168 -4.44 -16.66 -0.57
C ILE A 168 -5.91 -16.85 -0.97
N LYS A 169 -6.20 -17.84 -1.82
CA LYS A 169 -7.57 -18.16 -2.22
C LYS A 169 -8.42 -18.55 -1.02
N ARG A 170 -7.90 -19.37 -0.11
CA ARG A 170 -8.63 -19.74 1.10
C ARG A 170 -9.00 -18.52 1.94
N ILE A 171 -8.05 -17.61 2.21
CA ILE A 171 -8.32 -16.40 3.00
C ILE A 171 -9.24 -15.42 2.27
N GLN A 172 -9.15 -15.32 0.94
CA GLN A 172 -10.01 -14.42 0.15
C GLN A 172 -11.46 -14.86 0.07
N TRP A 173 -11.68 -16.17 -0.06
CA TRP A 173 -12.98 -16.72 -0.46
C TRP A 173 -13.70 -17.44 0.69
N ASP A 174 -13.04 -17.67 1.82
CA ASP A 174 -13.67 -18.32 2.98
C ASP A 174 -14.47 -17.31 3.82
N ARG A 175 -15.76 -17.59 3.98
CA ARG A 175 -16.72 -16.66 4.62
C ARG A 175 -16.53 -16.57 6.14
N ASP A 176 -15.97 -17.61 6.75
CA ASP A 176 -15.76 -17.68 8.20
C ASP A 176 -14.46 -16.97 8.64
N LEU A 177 -13.70 -16.41 7.69
CA LEU A 177 -12.42 -15.77 7.93
C LEU A 177 -12.53 -14.25 7.74
N ASN A 178 -12.22 -13.49 8.78
CA ASN A 178 -12.06 -12.04 8.64
C ASN A 178 -10.67 -11.72 8.05
N LEU A 179 -10.63 -11.11 6.87
CA LEU A 179 -9.38 -10.80 6.16
C LEU A 179 -8.46 -9.84 6.93
N GLU A 180 -9.04 -8.97 7.76
CA GLU A 180 -8.29 -8.00 8.58
C GLU A 180 -7.46 -8.66 9.68
N ASP A 181 -7.84 -9.88 10.08
CA ASP A 181 -7.12 -10.66 11.07
C ASP A 181 -5.90 -11.37 10.47
N PHE A 182 -5.70 -11.35 9.14
CA PHE A 182 -4.60 -12.03 8.48
C PHE A 182 -3.45 -11.11 8.11
N TYR A 183 -2.24 -11.61 8.26
CA TYR A 183 -1.00 -10.92 7.88
C TYR A 183 -0.17 -11.81 6.96
N VAL A 184 0.53 -11.18 6.01
CA VAL A 184 1.38 -11.85 5.03
C VAL A 184 2.82 -11.41 5.22
N GLY A 185 3.70 -12.36 5.49
CA GLY A 185 5.15 -12.20 5.49
C GLY A 185 5.74 -12.56 4.12
N TYR A 186 6.36 -11.60 3.44
CA TYR A 186 6.97 -11.78 2.13
C TYR A 186 8.38 -11.21 2.06
N ILE A 187 9.25 -11.80 1.24
CA ILE A 187 10.59 -11.29 0.98
C ILE A 187 10.50 -10.15 -0.03
N ASP A 188 10.63 -8.93 0.47
CA ASP A 188 10.92 -7.78 -0.35
C ASP A 188 12.38 -7.80 -0.82
N ARG A 189 12.63 -7.28 -2.02
CA ARG A 189 13.95 -7.29 -2.66
C ARG A 189 15.00 -6.51 -1.86
N PHE A 190 14.57 -5.53 -1.07
CA PHE A 190 15.45 -4.59 -0.41
C PHE A 190 15.28 -4.57 1.11
N LEU A 191 14.08 -4.86 1.63
CA LEU A 191 13.77 -4.82 3.06
C LEU A 191 13.83 -6.18 3.76
N GLY A 192 14.05 -7.28 3.03
CA GLY A 192 13.98 -8.62 3.62
C GLY A 192 12.54 -9.06 3.86
N ILE A 193 12.27 -9.80 4.93
CA ILE A 193 10.90 -10.25 5.23
C ILE A 193 10.11 -9.07 5.79
N VAL A 194 9.08 -8.65 5.04
CA VAL A 194 8.14 -7.60 5.45
C VAL A 194 6.79 -8.24 5.71
N GLU A 195 6.13 -7.80 6.78
CA GLU A 195 4.78 -8.23 7.14
C GLU A 195 3.80 -7.07 6.91
N LYS A 196 2.67 -7.35 6.23
CA LYS A 196 1.53 -6.42 6.19
C LYS A 196 0.20 -7.17 6.26
N CYS A 197 -0.87 -6.45 6.57
CA CYS A 197 -2.22 -6.99 6.55
C CYS A 197 -2.55 -7.58 5.18
N PHE A 198 -3.33 -8.66 5.17
CA PHE A 198 -3.76 -9.33 3.95
C PHE A 198 -4.54 -8.40 3.01
N THR A 199 -5.28 -7.44 3.58
CA THR A 199 -6.04 -6.39 2.89
C THR A 199 -5.18 -5.30 2.26
N ALA A 200 -3.90 -5.18 2.65
CA ALA A 200 -2.98 -4.19 2.09
C ALA A 200 -2.44 -4.58 0.70
N PHE A 201 -2.76 -5.80 0.24
CA PHE A 201 -2.30 -6.34 -1.02
C PHE A 201 -3.45 -6.51 -2.00
N THR A 202 -3.13 -6.28 -3.27
CA THR A 202 -3.93 -6.79 -4.37
C THR A 202 -3.30 -8.09 -4.86
N TRP A 203 -4.15 -9.06 -5.10
CA TRP A 203 -3.76 -10.43 -5.43
C TRP A 203 -4.06 -10.79 -6.89
N GLU A 204 -4.24 -9.75 -7.70
CA GLU A 204 -4.35 -9.79 -9.15
C GLU A 204 -3.01 -10.10 -9.82
N ASP A 205 -3.05 -10.47 -11.10
CA ASP A 205 -1.83 -10.66 -11.87
C ASP A 205 -1.12 -9.32 -12.07
N ILE A 206 0.20 -9.31 -11.88
CA ILE A 206 1.04 -8.11 -11.95
C ILE A 206 0.92 -7.44 -13.33
N ALA A 207 0.59 -8.21 -14.37
CA ALA A 207 0.38 -7.71 -15.73
C ALA A 207 -0.95 -6.93 -15.92
N ALA A 208 -1.92 -7.10 -15.03
CA ALA A 208 -3.25 -6.51 -15.14
C ALA A 208 -3.49 -5.32 -14.19
N VAL A 209 -2.50 -5.01 -13.35
CA VAL A 209 -2.64 -4.06 -12.25
C VAL A 209 -1.91 -2.75 -12.58
N ASP A 210 -2.57 -1.63 -12.31
CA ASP A 210 -2.01 -0.28 -12.51
C ASP A 210 -0.76 -0.04 -11.63
N MET A 211 0.15 0.82 -12.11
CA MET A 211 1.49 1.05 -11.57
C MET A 211 1.53 1.48 -10.09
N PHE A 212 0.40 1.89 -9.50
CA PHE A 212 0.30 2.35 -8.12
C PHE A 212 -0.12 1.29 -7.10
N THR A 213 -0.48 0.09 -7.55
CA THR A 213 -1.08 -0.92 -6.67
C THR A 213 -0.04 -1.92 -6.16
N LEU A 214 -0.05 -2.17 -4.85
CA LEU A 214 0.91 -3.08 -4.19
C LEU A 214 0.58 -4.54 -4.50
N THR A 215 1.23 -5.11 -5.51
CA THR A 215 1.20 -6.56 -5.83
C THR A 215 2.50 -7.23 -5.39
N ILE A 216 2.41 -8.44 -4.83
CA ILE A 216 3.60 -9.23 -4.49
C ILE A 216 3.63 -10.51 -5.33
N PRO A 217 4.73 -10.80 -6.03
CA PRO A 217 4.94 -12.09 -6.65
C PRO A 217 4.83 -13.24 -5.64
N GLN A 218 3.97 -14.22 -5.89
CA GLN A 218 3.68 -15.33 -4.97
C GLN A 218 4.92 -16.10 -4.48
N HIS A 219 5.95 -16.23 -5.33
CA HIS A 219 7.20 -16.93 -4.97
C HIS A 219 7.97 -16.25 -3.82
N ARG A 220 7.67 -14.99 -3.53
CA ARG A 220 8.29 -14.19 -2.45
C ARG A 220 7.62 -14.38 -1.11
N ILE A 221 6.39 -14.88 -1.07
CA ILE A 221 5.64 -15.09 0.17
C ILE A 221 6.30 -16.23 0.96
N GLN A 222 6.57 -15.97 2.24
CA GLN A 222 7.19 -16.92 3.15
C GLN A 222 6.19 -17.51 4.13
N TYR A 223 5.31 -16.70 4.72
CA TYR A 223 4.35 -17.18 5.70
C TYR A 223 3.06 -16.35 5.72
N PHE A 224 2.00 -16.93 6.30
CA PHE A 224 0.75 -16.28 6.67
C PHE A 224 0.54 -16.41 8.18
N LYS A 225 0.03 -15.35 8.80
CA LYS A 225 -0.38 -15.32 10.21
C LYS A 225 -1.86 -15.00 10.33
N TYR A 226 -2.49 -15.59 11.34
CA TYR A 226 -3.79 -15.17 11.86
C TYR A 226 -3.54 -14.49 13.21
N LYS A 227 -3.80 -13.19 13.29
CA LYS A 227 -3.47 -12.29 14.39
C LYS A 227 -1.98 -12.41 14.76
N THR A 228 -1.67 -13.18 15.80
CA THR A 228 -0.30 -13.39 16.29
C THR A 228 0.25 -14.78 16.00
N GLU A 229 -0.57 -15.72 15.54
CA GLU A 229 -0.19 -17.13 15.34
C GLU A 229 0.13 -17.42 13.86
N VAL A 230 1.25 -18.11 13.60
CA VAL A 230 1.64 -18.51 12.23
C VAL A 230 0.76 -19.69 11.79
N VAL A 231 0.00 -19.48 10.72
CA VAL A 231 -0.94 -20.49 10.19
C VAL A 231 -0.40 -21.22 8.98
N TRP A 232 0.54 -20.63 8.26
CA TRP A 232 1.22 -21.28 7.14
C TRP A 232 2.64 -20.74 6.99
N ASN A 233 3.65 -21.59 6.85
CA ASN A 233 5.05 -21.19 6.68
C ASN A 233 5.78 -22.11 5.69
N LYS A 234 6.25 -21.53 4.59
CA LYS A 234 6.97 -22.21 3.50
C LYS A 234 8.28 -22.85 3.94
N GLY A 235 9.05 -22.17 4.80
CA GLY A 235 10.37 -22.62 5.25
C GLY A 235 10.29 -23.73 6.29
N GLU A 236 9.40 -23.56 7.26
CA GLU A 236 9.18 -24.52 8.36
C GLU A 236 8.24 -25.66 7.98
N ARG A 237 7.66 -25.61 6.78
CA ARG A 237 6.64 -26.56 6.28
C ARG A 237 5.47 -26.72 7.24
N ILE A 238 4.93 -25.60 7.71
CA ILE A 238 3.73 -25.53 8.55
C ILE A 238 2.54 -25.22 7.65
N ASP A 239 1.49 -26.06 7.66
CA ASP A 239 0.22 -25.78 7.01
C ASP A 239 -0.93 -26.07 7.98
N ASN A 240 -1.20 -25.13 8.87
CA ASN A 240 -2.36 -25.14 9.76
C ASN A 240 -3.58 -24.48 9.11
N VAL A 241 -3.51 -24.13 7.82
CA VAL A 241 -4.67 -23.64 7.07
C VAL A 241 -5.49 -24.82 6.55
N PHE A 242 -4.80 -25.82 5.98
CA PHE A 242 -5.43 -27.02 5.41
C PHE A 242 -5.03 -28.32 6.12
N GLY A 243 -4.05 -28.32 7.02
CA GLY A 243 -3.54 -29.53 7.67
C GLY A 243 -2.68 -30.42 6.77
N SER A 244 -2.29 -29.95 5.57
CA SER A 244 -1.65 -30.79 4.54
C SER A 244 -0.26 -31.30 4.92
N THR A 245 0.34 -30.72 5.97
CA THR A 245 1.64 -31.12 6.52
C THR A 245 1.52 -32.24 7.57
N GLY A 246 0.32 -32.81 7.75
CA GLY A 246 0.05 -33.91 8.69
C GLY A 246 -0.18 -33.46 10.13
N SER A 247 -0.48 -32.17 10.35
CA SER A 247 -0.76 -31.62 11.68
C SER A 247 -2.23 -31.78 12.10
N ASP A 248 -3.13 -32.26 11.22
CA ASP A 248 -4.60 -32.33 11.38
C ASP A 248 -5.27 -31.03 11.88
N LEU A 249 -4.51 -29.94 11.96
CA LEU A 249 -4.92 -28.63 12.41
C LEU A 249 -5.33 -27.80 11.19
N THR A 250 -6.57 -27.34 11.20
CA THR A 250 -7.13 -26.44 10.19
C THR A 250 -7.23 -25.03 10.73
N ILE A 251 -7.50 -24.07 9.84
CA ILE A 251 -7.61 -22.66 10.22
C ILE A 251 -8.70 -22.43 11.29
N THR A 252 -9.78 -23.20 11.22
CA THR A 252 -10.87 -23.20 12.20
C THR A 252 -10.41 -23.63 13.60
N ASN A 253 -9.50 -24.60 13.69
CA ASN A 253 -8.93 -25.02 14.98
C ASN A 253 -8.04 -23.93 15.58
N VAL A 254 -7.30 -23.20 14.75
CA VAL A 254 -6.48 -22.06 15.18
C VAL A 254 -7.36 -20.92 15.69
N ILE A 255 -8.43 -20.60 14.99
CA ILE A 255 -9.38 -19.54 15.38
C ILE A 255 -10.04 -19.90 16.71
N LYS A 256 -10.59 -21.12 16.83
CA LYS A 256 -11.23 -21.59 18.06
C LYS A 256 -10.28 -21.51 19.26
N ARG A 257 -9.03 -21.99 19.10
CA ARG A 257 -8.01 -21.91 20.15
C ARG A 257 -7.68 -20.46 20.54
N TYR A 258 -7.68 -19.54 19.57
CA TYR A 258 -7.44 -18.13 19.84
C TYR A 258 -8.60 -17.48 20.61
N GLU A 259 -9.85 -17.82 20.26
CA GLU A 259 -11.05 -17.34 20.94
C GLU A 259 -11.16 -17.88 22.37
N GLU A 260 -10.87 -19.16 22.59
CA GLU A 260 -10.81 -19.77 23.93
C GLU A 260 -9.76 -19.08 24.82
N LYS A 261 -8.56 -18.83 24.29
CA LYS A 261 -7.51 -18.04 25.00
C LYS A 261 -7.88 -16.58 25.24
N LYS A 262 -8.81 -16.02 24.46
CA LYS A 262 -9.31 -14.65 24.63
C LYS A 262 -10.37 -14.58 25.72
N ASN A 263 -11.22 -15.61 25.82
CA ASN A 263 -12.26 -15.68 26.84
C ASN A 263 -11.69 -15.97 28.23
N HIS A 264 -10.72 -16.89 28.37
CA HIS A 264 -10.05 -17.11 29.67
C HIS A 264 -9.31 -15.86 30.18
N ARG A 265 -8.70 -15.07 29.31
CA ARG A 265 -8.06 -13.80 29.70
C ARG A 265 -9.03 -12.70 30.16
N ARG A 266 -10.34 -12.84 29.89
CA ARG A 266 -11.38 -11.91 30.36
C ARG A 266 -11.97 -12.34 31.70
N GLU A 267 -12.07 -13.66 31.93
CA GLU A 267 -12.50 -14.24 33.21
C GLU A 267 -11.45 -14.04 34.31
N ASP A 268 -10.17 -13.89 33.95
CA ASP A 268 -9.09 -13.58 34.90
C ASP A 268 -9.03 -12.08 35.30
N ASP A 269 -9.72 -11.19 34.57
CA ASP A 269 -9.68 -9.72 34.73
C ASP A 269 -10.97 -9.13 35.34
N ASP A 270 -12.05 -9.92 35.47
CA ASP A 270 -13.33 -9.49 36.07
C ASP A 270 -13.49 -9.82 37.57
N GLY A 271 -12.50 -10.48 38.18
CA GLY A 271 -12.56 -11.00 39.55
C GLY A 271 -12.10 -10.07 40.69
N LEU A 272 -11.77 -8.81 40.41
CA LEU A 272 -11.37 -7.86 41.46
C LEU A 272 -12.02 -6.50 41.17
N LEU A 273 -13.07 -6.18 41.94
CA LEU A 273 -13.31 -4.88 42.59
C LEU A 273 -14.71 -4.92 43.26
N GLU A 274 -14.73 -5.31 44.54
CA GLU A 274 -15.83 -4.97 45.45
C GLU A 274 -15.73 -3.50 45.89
N GLU A 275 -16.90 -3.00 46.26
CA GLU A 275 -17.34 -1.63 46.46
C GLU A 275 -16.52 -0.78 47.45
N SER A 276 -16.24 0.48 47.07
CA SER A 276 -16.36 1.59 48.03
C SER A 276 -16.62 2.92 47.31
N ASP A 277 -17.77 3.47 47.66
CA ASP A 277 -18.37 4.78 47.44
C ASP A 277 -17.41 6.02 47.48
N GLY A 278 -17.78 7.10 46.77
CA GLY A 278 -17.27 8.45 47.05
C GLY A 278 -16.73 9.33 45.90
N GLY A 279 -17.60 9.74 44.96
CA GLY A 279 -17.77 11.16 44.56
C GLY A 279 -16.74 11.96 43.74
N VAL A 280 -17.24 12.45 42.59
CA VAL A 280 -17.03 13.79 41.94
C VAL A 280 -15.69 14.04 41.22
N GLY A 281 -15.59 14.44 39.95
CA GLY A 281 -16.58 14.85 38.95
C GLY A 281 -15.91 15.51 37.74
N VAL A 282 -16.76 15.89 36.79
CA VAL A 282 -16.59 16.89 35.70
C VAL A 282 -16.10 16.39 34.34
N GLN A 283 -17.13 16.16 33.52
CA GLN A 283 -17.20 16.05 32.08
C GLN A 283 -17.24 17.47 31.49
N CYS A 284 -16.49 17.76 30.43
CA CYS A 284 -16.69 18.96 29.61
C CYS A 284 -16.72 18.60 28.13
N SER A 285 -17.91 18.75 27.56
CA SER A 285 -18.28 18.78 26.16
C SER A 285 -17.75 20.03 25.46
N VAL A 286 -17.40 19.89 24.17
CA VAL A 286 -17.07 21.01 23.29
C VAL A 286 -18.20 21.12 22.27
N GLU A 287 -18.94 22.24 22.30
CA GLU A 287 -19.82 22.68 21.22
C GLU A 287 -19.14 23.81 20.44
N ASN A 288 -19.26 23.73 19.11
CA ASN A 288 -18.87 24.76 18.15
C ASN A 288 -19.97 25.82 18.01
N ASN A 289 -19.57 27.04 17.65
CA ASN A 289 -20.47 28.13 17.29
C ASN A 289 -20.13 28.68 15.88
N MET A 290 -21.17 28.78 15.04
CA MET A 290 -21.49 29.77 13.99
C MET A 290 -20.66 29.93 12.68
N MET A 291 -21.23 29.44 11.55
CA MET A 291 -21.95 30.16 10.43
C MET A 291 -21.69 31.69 10.26
N GLU A 292 -21.65 32.38 9.10
CA GLU A 292 -22.21 32.21 7.73
C GLU A 292 -21.74 33.32 6.74
N SER A 293 -22.01 33.10 5.42
CA SER A 293 -22.47 34.09 4.38
C SER A 293 -21.39 34.85 3.54
N LEU A 294 -21.46 35.15 2.22
CA LEU A 294 -22.53 35.34 1.18
C LEU A 294 -21.95 35.25 -0.27
N ARG A 295 -22.80 34.84 -1.27
CA ARG A 295 -23.01 35.33 -2.69
C ARG A 295 -21.83 35.41 -3.69
N ASP A 296 -21.91 35.38 -5.03
CA ASP A 296 -22.90 35.14 -6.11
C ASP A 296 -22.06 35.00 -7.44
N ASP A 297 -22.70 34.56 -8.52
CA ASP A 297 -22.44 34.83 -9.95
C ASP A 297 -21.64 33.86 -10.86
N ASP A 298 -22.38 33.43 -11.88
CA ASP A 298 -22.07 32.67 -13.10
C ASP A 298 -21.10 33.37 -14.08
N VAL A 299 -20.15 32.63 -14.65
CA VAL A 299 -19.68 32.84 -16.05
C VAL A 299 -19.40 31.48 -16.71
N LYS A 300 -19.86 31.34 -17.96
CA LYS A 300 -19.89 30.10 -18.74
C LYS A 300 -19.10 30.29 -20.06
N ILE A 301 -18.41 29.22 -20.50
CA ILE A 301 -18.05 28.82 -21.90
C ILE A 301 -16.71 29.40 -22.48
N PRO A 302 -15.95 28.75 -23.41
CA PRO A 302 -15.84 27.33 -23.85
C PRO A 302 -14.39 26.75 -23.94
N MET A 303 -14.39 25.43 -24.15
CA MET A 303 -13.39 24.51 -24.70
C MET A 303 -12.98 24.79 -26.16
N GLU A 304 -11.69 24.66 -26.49
CA GLU A 304 -11.13 24.47 -27.85
C GLU A 304 -9.74 23.83 -27.67
N ALA A 305 -9.53 22.56 -28.02
CA ALA A 305 -9.20 21.99 -29.34
C ALA A 305 -7.80 21.31 -29.20
N LEU A 306 -7.72 19.99 -29.43
CA LEU A 306 -6.99 19.33 -30.54
C LEU A 306 -5.47 19.63 -30.53
N SER A 307 -4.50 18.75 -30.69
CA SER A 307 -4.41 17.39 -31.22
C SER A 307 -2.91 17.14 -31.47
N ILE A 308 -2.43 15.91 -31.20
CA ILE A 308 -1.37 15.17 -31.93
C ILE A 308 0.04 15.85 -31.96
N GLU A 309 1.14 15.18 -31.60
CA GLU A 309 1.92 14.40 -32.56
C GLU A 309 3.01 13.56 -31.89
N LYS A 310 3.04 12.28 -32.27
CA LYS A 310 4.27 11.49 -32.37
C LYS A 310 5.17 12.15 -33.41
N THR A 311 6.43 12.36 -33.09
CA THR A 311 7.48 12.56 -34.09
C THR A 311 8.58 11.52 -33.89
N VAL A 312 8.89 10.85 -35.00
CA VAL A 312 9.95 9.86 -35.20
C VAL A 312 11.05 10.52 -36.05
N TYR A 313 12.21 9.86 -36.11
CA TYR A 313 13.38 10.01 -37.02
C TYR A 313 14.51 10.89 -36.46
N PHE A 314 15.78 10.46 -36.47
CA PHE A 314 16.52 9.91 -37.60
C PHE A 314 17.57 8.84 -37.27
N GLU A 315 17.72 7.89 -38.21
CA GLU A 315 18.85 6.95 -38.37
C GLU A 315 19.98 7.53 -39.24
N GLY A 316 21.18 6.93 -39.08
CA GLY A 316 22.27 6.88 -40.06
C GLY A 316 23.65 7.18 -39.42
N ASN A 317 24.73 6.42 -39.60
CA ASN A 317 25.00 5.23 -40.42
C ASN A 317 26.39 4.64 -40.05
N HIS A 318 26.56 3.29 -40.13
CA HIS A 318 27.80 2.47 -40.34
C HIS A 318 29.06 2.64 -39.42
N MET A 319 29.90 1.64 -39.07
CA MET A 319 30.08 0.22 -39.43
C MET A 319 31.03 -0.50 -38.43
N SER A 320 30.90 -1.83 -38.37
CA SER A 320 31.92 -2.88 -38.12
C SER A 320 32.05 -3.57 -36.74
N ASN A 321 31.77 -4.89 -36.79
CA ASN A 321 32.53 -6.01 -36.20
C ASN A 321 32.58 -6.22 -34.68
N GLN A 322 31.74 -7.14 -34.17
CA GLN A 322 32.08 -8.55 -33.83
C GLN A 322 31.13 -9.12 -32.76
N HIS A 323 30.63 -10.32 -33.04
CA HIS A 323 29.77 -11.10 -32.16
C HIS A 323 30.41 -11.40 -30.80
N GLN A 324 29.79 -10.90 -29.72
CA GLN A 324 29.66 -11.62 -28.46
C GLN A 324 28.26 -11.35 -27.90
N GLU A 325 27.39 -12.36 -27.96
CA GLU A 325 26.08 -12.34 -27.29
C GLU A 325 26.29 -12.30 -25.76
N LYS A 326 26.37 -11.10 -25.20
CA LYS A 326 26.21 -10.87 -23.76
C LYS A 326 24.73 -10.75 -23.46
N LYS A 327 24.27 -11.61 -22.54
CA LYS A 327 22.94 -11.53 -21.89
C LYS A 327 22.62 -10.07 -21.57
N VAL A 328 21.56 -9.54 -22.17
CA VAL A 328 21.05 -8.19 -21.92
C VAL A 328 20.59 -8.13 -20.47
N GLY A 329 21.49 -7.67 -19.60
CA GLY A 329 21.13 -7.20 -18.28
C GLY A 329 20.14 -6.06 -18.45
N HIS A 330 19.06 -6.09 -17.68
CA HIS A 330 18.10 -4.99 -17.61
C HIS A 330 18.87 -3.71 -17.23
N ILE A 331 19.11 -2.82 -18.18
CA ILE A 331 19.78 -1.54 -17.92
C ILE A 331 18.83 -0.76 -17.02
N ASN A 332 19.25 -0.54 -15.76
CA ASN A 332 18.50 0.31 -14.84
C ASN A 332 18.74 1.77 -15.28
N THR A 333 17.87 2.30 -16.12
CA THR A 333 17.98 3.63 -16.75
C THR A 333 17.69 4.80 -15.79
N ARG A 334 17.38 4.53 -14.51
CA ARG A 334 17.08 5.60 -13.54
C ARG A 334 18.36 6.17 -12.93
N LYS A 335 18.57 7.47 -13.10
CA LYS A 335 19.62 8.22 -12.43
C LYS A 335 19.44 8.16 -10.91
N LYS A 336 20.55 8.10 -10.16
CA LYS A 336 20.54 8.08 -8.69
C LYS A 336 20.43 9.51 -8.16
N PRO A 337 19.70 9.75 -7.06
CA PRO A 337 19.70 11.05 -6.42
C PRO A 337 21.12 11.48 -6.01
N ASN A 338 21.45 12.73 -6.26
CA ASN A 338 22.66 13.39 -5.75
C ASN A 338 22.37 14.79 -5.17
N PHE A 339 21.14 15.29 -5.30
CA PHE A 339 20.67 16.49 -4.62
C PHE A 339 19.31 16.25 -3.98
N PHE A 340 18.96 17.08 -2.99
CA PHE A 340 17.66 17.06 -2.36
C PHE A 340 17.27 18.44 -1.83
N LEU A 341 15.97 18.68 -1.76
CA LEU A 341 15.42 19.78 -0.96
C LEU A 341 15.13 19.30 0.45
N SER A 342 15.42 20.13 1.43
CA SER A 342 15.11 19.85 2.84
C SER A 342 14.47 21.03 3.56
N LEU A 343 13.74 20.70 4.61
CA LEU A 343 13.44 21.58 5.74
C LEU A 343 14.38 21.20 6.89
N ASP A 344 15.24 22.12 7.32
CA ASP A 344 16.15 21.87 8.43
C ASP A 344 15.43 22.00 9.78
N ILE A 345 15.87 21.24 10.78
CA ILE A 345 15.28 21.31 12.12
C ILE A 345 16.00 22.40 12.92
N THR A 346 15.33 23.55 13.05
CA THR A 346 15.80 24.74 13.77
C THR A 346 15.21 24.85 15.19
N ASP A 347 14.04 24.25 15.45
CA ASP A 347 13.41 24.31 16.77
C ASP A 347 14.24 23.60 17.85
N GLU A 348 14.63 24.33 18.88
CA GLU A 348 15.52 23.84 19.94
C GLU A 348 14.89 22.67 20.73
N ASN A 349 13.57 22.66 20.92
CA ASN A 349 12.90 21.58 21.65
C ASN A 349 12.93 20.29 20.83
N VAL A 350 12.66 20.36 19.52
CA VAL A 350 12.75 19.22 18.62
C VAL A 350 14.17 18.66 18.62
N ARG A 351 15.19 19.51 18.47
CA ARG A 351 16.61 19.11 18.48
C ARG A 351 17.01 18.45 19.80
N LYS A 352 16.65 19.06 20.92
CA LYS A 352 16.92 18.53 22.27
C LYS A 352 16.28 17.17 22.49
N ASN A 353 14.99 17.03 22.16
CA ASN A 353 14.25 15.78 22.30
C ASN A 353 14.79 14.69 21.37
N ALA A 354 15.18 15.03 20.15
CA ALA A 354 15.81 14.12 19.21
C ALA A 354 17.14 13.57 19.77
N LYS A 355 17.99 14.44 20.32
CA LYS A 355 19.24 14.02 20.98
C LYS A 355 19.03 13.14 22.19
N GLU A 356 18.01 13.42 23.01
CA GLU A 356 17.69 12.58 24.17
C GLU A 356 17.31 11.16 23.73
N VAL A 357 16.48 11.04 22.69
CA VAL A 357 16.12 9.74 22.11
C VAL A 357 17.34 9.06 21.50
N GLN A 358 18.19 9.77 20.75
CA GLN A 358 19.44 9.22 20.22
C GLN A 358 20.33 8.66 21.32
N LYS A 359 20.50 9.38 22.43
CA LYS A 359 21.30 8.90 23.58
C LYS A 359 20.78 7.57 24.14
N ILE A 360 19.46 7.43 24.26
CA ILE A 360 18.86 6.19 24.77
C ILE A 360 18.96 5.06 23.74
N LEU A 361 18.81 5.38 22.45
CA LEU A 361 18.99 4.43 21.36
C LEU A 361 20.43 3.93 21.30
N SER A 362 21.45 4.79 21.44
CA SER A 362 22.86 4.38 21.46
C SER A 362 23.16 3.39 22.60
N SER A 363 22.57 3.58 23.77
CA SER A 363 22.72 2.65 24.89
C SER A 363 21.98 1.33 24.66
N SER A 364 20.81 1.37 24.02
CA SER A 364 19.95 0.20 23.80
C SER A 364 20.36 -0.63 22.58
N LEU A 365 21.01 0.02 21.62
CA LEU A 365 21.51 -0.53 20.35
C LEU A 365 22.97 -0.07 20.16
N PRO A 366 23.95 -0.65 20.89
CA PRO A 366 25.34 -0.22 20.84
C PRO A 366 25.94 -0.24 19.43
N ASN A 367 25.55 -1.22 18.62
CA ASN A 367 26.01 -1.38 17.23
C ASN A 367 25.60 -0.19 16.34
N TYR A 368 24.62 0.61 16.76
CA TYR A 368 24.09 1.75 16.01
C TYR A 368 24.69 3.08 16.49
N ALA A 369 25.52 3.08 17.54
CA ALA A 369 26.05 4.29 18.17
C ALA A 369 26.92 5.12 17.21
N ASP A 370 27.67 4.47 16.31
CA ASP A 370 28.51 5.15 15.29
C ASP A 370 27.70 5.63 14.08
N HIS A 371 26.39 5.38 14.06
CA HIS A 371 25.48 5.67 12.96
C HIS A 371 24.38 6.67 13.33
N ILE A 372 24.55 7.35 14.47
CA ILE A 372 23.66 8.42 14.94
C ILE A 372 23.79 9.63 14.00
N GLN A 373 22.65 10.13 13.53
CA GLN A 373 22.59 11.34 12.71
C GLN A 373 23.08 12.54 13.54
N PRO A 374 24.10 13.30 13.11
CA PRO A 374 24.54 14.49 13.79
C PRO A 374 23.44 15.56 13.86
N GLU A 375 23.35 16.26 15.00
CA GLU A 375 22.33 17.30 15.21
C GLU A 375 22.40 18.44 14.18
N SER A 376 23.61 18.78 13.71
CA SER A 376 23.83 19.79 12.66
C SER A 376 23.25 19.42 11.31
N THR A 377 22.78 18.19 11.15
CA THR A 377 22.28 17.63 9.89
C THR A 377 20.84 17.16 10.00
N PHE A 378 20.14 17.52 11.08
CA PHE A 378 18.73 17.21 11.25
C PHE A 378 17.89 17.97 10.23
N HIS A 379 17.17 17.21 9.43
CA HIS A 379 16.33 17.74 8.36
C HIS A 379 15.19 16.76 8.05
N ILE A 380 14.18 17.29 7.38
CA ILE A 380 13.10 16.56 6.71
C ILE A 380 13.32 16.73 5.21
N THR A 381 13.57 15.64 4.49
CA THR A 381 13.70 15.66 3.03
C THR A 381 12.34 15.92 2.39
N LEU A 382 12.25 16.91 1.49
CA LEU A 382 11.03 17.27 0.77
C LEU A 382 10.94 16.56 -0.59
N THR A 383 12.02 16.61 -1.36
CA THR A 383 12.12 15.91 -2.65
C THR A 383 13.58 15.62 -2.99
N VAL A 384 13.80 14.60 -3.82
CA VAL A 384 15.12 14.12 -4.23
C VAL A 384 15.26 14.24 -5.74
N MET A 385 16.41 14.70 -6.21
CA MET A 385 16.65 14.98 -7.62
C MET A 385 18.04 14.55 -8.06
N ASN A 386 18.25 14.51 -9.37
CA ASN A 386 19.55 14.29 -9.96
C ASN A 386 19.94 15.48 -10.85
N LEU A 387 21.09 16.10 -10.53
CA LEU A 387 21.69 17.21 -11.29
C LEU A 387 23.10 16.77 -11.70
N ASP A 388 23.35 16.54 -12.99
CA ASP A 388 24.59 15.92 -13.47
C ASP A 388 25.76 16.90 -13.64
N ASP A 389 25.45 18.18 -13.88
CA ASP A 389 26.41 19.20 -14.27
C ASP A 389 26.13 20.57 -13.62
N ALA A 390 27.08 21.48 -13.75
CA ALA A 390 26.99 22.82 -13.17
C ALA A 390 25.83 23.65 -13.73
N ASP A 391 25.45 23.43 -15.00
CA ASP A 391 24.37 24.15 -15.66
C ASP A 391 23.02 23.74 -15.05
N GLN A 392 22.82 22.44 -14.80
CA GLN A 392 21.63 21.92 -14.11
C GLN A 392 21.53 22.40 -12.67
N ILE A 393 22.66 22.51 -11.96
CA ILE A 393 22.71 23.07 -10.60
C ILE A 393 22.31 24.55 -10.61
N SER A 394 22.88 25.33 -11.54
CA SER A 394 22.59 26.74 -11.72
C SER A 394 21.12 26.96 -12.10
N HIS A 395 20.60 26.17 -13.02
CA HIS A 395 19.21 26.19 -13.46
C HIS A 395 18.23 25.90 -12.32
N CYS A 396 18.46 24.82 -11.56
CA CYS A 396 17.62 24.50 -10.39
C CYS A 396 17.63 25.62 -9.35
N SER A 397 18.79 26.20 -9.07
CA SER A 397 18.93 27.32 -8.13
C SER A 397 18.20 28.58 -8.62
N LYS A 398 18.27 28.86 -9.94
CA LYS A 398 17.55 29.97 -10.57
C LYS A 398 16.04 29.78 -10.48
N LEU A 399 15.53 28.59 -10.78
CA LEU A 399 14.11 28.25 -10.67
C LEU A 399 13.60 28.45 -9.23
N LEU A 400 14.33 27.94 -8.22
CA LEU A 400 13.95 28.12 -6.82
C LEU A 400 13.83 29.60 -6.45
N LYS A 401 14.73 30.44 -6.95
CA LYS A 401 14.73 31.88 -6.74
C LYS A 401 13.58 32.58 -7.48
N GLU A 402 13.25 32.16 -8.69
CA GLU A 402 12.11 32.70 -9.46
C GLU A 402 10.77 32.35 -8.80
N MET A 403 10.68 31.16 -8.20
CA MET A 403 9.50 30.70 -7.47
C MET A 403 9.41 31.23 -6.04
N GLU A 404 10.41 31.97 -5.54
CA GLU A 404 10.52 32.42 -4.15
C GLU A 404 9.23 33.09 -3.63
N PRO A 405 8.59 34.05 -4.34
CA PRO A 405 7.34 34.66 -3.86
C PRO A 405 6.20 33.65 -3.67
N ALA A 406 6.02 32.73 -4.62
CA ALA A 406 4.98 31.71 -4.57
C ALA A 406 5.26 30.67 -3.46
N LEU A 407 6.54 30.33 -3.25
CA LEU A 407 6.96 29.45 -2.17
C LEU A 407 6.68 30.09 -0.80
N ILE A 408 7.00 31.38 -0.62
CA ILE A 408 6.71 32.13 0.62
C ILE A 408 5.20 32.13 0.90
N ASP A 409 4.36 32.42 -0.09
CA ASP A 409 2.91 32.47 0.09
C ASP A 409 2.29 31.09 0.34
N SER A 410 2.83 30.04 -0.28
CA SER A 410 2.41 28.67 0.02
C SER A 410 2.89 28.22 1.41
N ALA A 411 4.10 28.59 1.84
CA ALA A 411 4.67 28.20 3.13
C ALA A 411 3.92 28.83 4.31
N LYS A 412 3.44 30.08 4.19
CA LYS A 412 2.61 30.75 5.22
C LYS A 412 1.35 29.96 5.60
N LYS A 413 0.82 29.16 4.68
CA LYS A 413 -0.38 28.33 4.90
C LYS A 413 -0.07 27.05 5.66
N VAL A 414 1.20 26.64 5.71
CA VAL A 414 1.63 25.40 6.34
C VAL A 414 1.72 25.59 7.86
N PRO A 415 0.90 24.89 8.67
CA PRO A 415 1.04 24.93 10.11
C PRO A 415 2.36 24.28 10.54
N PRO A 416 2.91 24.62 11.73
CA PRO A 416 4.11 23.96 12.25
C PRO A 416 3.99 22.43 12.23
N LEU A 417 5.02 21.78 11.70
CA LEU A 417 5.08 20.33 11.54
C LEU A 417 5.28 19.69 12.91
N ASN A 418 4.30 18.93 13.38
CA ASN A 418 4.40 18.25 14.66
C ASN A 418 5.17 16.94 14.52
N LEU A 419 6.25 16.78 15.27
CA LEU A 419 7.03 15.55 15.32
C LEU A 419 6.62 14.73 16.54
N ARG A 420 6.04 13.55 16.31
CA ARG A 420 5.56 12.68 17.38
C ARG A 420 5.69 11.21 17.04
N GLY A 421 6.35 10.48 17.92
CA GLY A 421 6.57 9.06 17.79
C GLY A 421 7.85 8.71 17.02
N VAL A 422 8.37 7.52 17.26
CA VAL A 422 9.52 6.95 16.55
C VAL A 422 9.08 5.79 15.66
N GLY A 423 9.73 5.65 14.52
CA GLY A 423 9.56 4.54 13.59
C GLY A 423 10.88 4.09 13.00
N ASN A 424 10.84 3.06 12.16
CA ASN A 424 12.00 2.54 11.46
C ASN A 424 11.65 2.14 10.02
N PHE A 425 12.63 2.23 9.13
CA PHE A 425 12.56 1.64 7.79
C PHE A 425 13.51 0.43 7.75
N GLY A 426 12.91 -0.76 7.82
CA GLY A 426 13.66 -2.00 7.99
C GLY A 426 14.60 -1.91 9.21
N GLU A 427 15.80 -2.45 9.07
CA GLU A 427 16.81 -2.48 10.13
C GLU A 427 17.86 -1.37 10.01
N GLY A 428 17.71 -0.49 9.02
CA GLY A 428 18.75 0.45 8.61
C GLY A 428 18.50 1.91 9.01
N ILE A 429 17.26 2.32 9.21
CA ILE A 429 16.94 3.73 9.50
C ILE A 429 15.96 3.77 10.66
N ILE A 430 16.25 4.58 11.68
CA ILE A 430 15.35 4.91 12.78
C ILE A 430 15.07 6.41 12.71
N PHE A 431 13.81 6.81 12.80
CA PHE A 431 13.38 8.19 12.54
C PHE A 431 12.26 8.65 13.47
N ALA A 432 12.18 9.95 13.71
CA ALA A 432 11.02 10.59 14.31
C ALA A 432 9.95 10.86 13.23
N ARG A 433 8.69 10.54 13.54
CA ARG A 433 7.56 10.68 12.61
C ARG A 433 7.10 12.12 12.55
N VAL A 434 6.74 12.57 11.34
CA VAL A 434 6.14 13.89 11.10
C VAL A 434 4.64 13.70 10.88
N LYS A 435 3.81 14.45 11.60
CA LYS A 435 2.38 14.52 11.32
C LYS A 435 2.17 15.39 10.08
N VAL A 436 1.69 14.77 9.01
CA VAL A 436 1.48 15.42 7.72
C VAL A 436 0.15 16.14 7.68
N SER A 437 0.15 17.44 7.40
CA SER A 437 -1.07 18.21 7.12
C SER A 437 -1.34 18.27 5.61
N LYS A 438 -2.57 18.65 5.23
CA LYS A 438 -2.94 18.84 3.82
C LYS A 438 -2.09 19.94 3.19
N GLU A 439 -1.88 21.03 3.92
CA GLU A 439 -1.12 22.22 3.48
C GLU A 439 0.36 21.87 3.26
N PHE A 440 0.97 21.09 4.16
CA PHE A 440 2.35 20.63 3.96
C PHE A 440 2.47 19.71 2.74
N SER A 441 1.51 18.81 2.54
CA SER A 441 1.49 17.92 1.37
C SER A 441 1.35 18.71 0.07
N SER A 442 0.45 19.69 0.03
CA SER A 442 0.27 20.60 -1.09
C SER A 442 1.53 21.44 -1.35
N PHE A 443 2.21 21.93 -0.32
CA PHE A 443 3.47 22.65 -0.46
C PHE A 443 4.57 21.77 -1.10
N VAL A 444 4.76 20.55 -0.60
CA VAL A 444 5.76 19.61 -1.15
C VAL A 444 5.43 19.22 -2.59
N HIS A 445 4.14 18.99 -2.89
CA HIS A 445 3.68 18.70 -4.24
C HIS A 445 3.96 19.88 -5.18
N PHE A 446 3.55 21.09 -4.79
CA PHE A 446 3.77 22.33 -5.54
C PHE A 446 5.25 22.54 -5.90
N VAL A 447 6.16 22.46 -4.92
CA VAL A 447 7.59 22.67 -5.20
C VAL A 447 8.16 21.56 -6.09
N THR A 448 7.72 20.32 -5.89
CA THR A 448 8.21 19.17 -6.68
C THR A 448 7.73 19.24 -8.12
N GLU A 449 6.46 19.55 -8.33
CA GLU A 449 5.86 19.68 -9.65
C GLU A 449 6.44 20.87 -10.40
N SER A 450 6.56 22.04 -9.76
CA SER A 450 7.13 23.23 -10.38
C SER A 450 8.60 23.03 -10.80
N LEU A 451 9.40 22.32 -10.00
CA LEU A 451 10.76 21.94 -10.40
C LEU A 451 10.76 20.99 -11.60
N GLN A 452 9.86 20.01 -11.60
CA GLN A 452 9.74 19.03 -12.68
C GLN A 452 9.29 19.68 -13.99
N GLU A 453 8.29 20.56 -13.95
CA GLU A 453 7.84 21.37 -15.08
C GLU A 453 8.93 22.33 -15.57
N GLY A 454 9.73 22.87 -14.65
CA GLY A 454 10.94 23.63 -14.93
C GLY A 454 12.07 22.81 -15.54
N GLY A 455 11.90 21.49 -15.77
CA GLY A 455 12.89 20.64 -16.42
C GLY A 455 13.93 20.01 -15.48
N VAL A 456 13.73 20.10 -14.17
CA VAL A 456 14.59 19.41 -13.19
C VAL A 456 14.20 17.93 -13.10
N TYR A 457 15.17 17.03 -13.19
CA TYR A 457 14.90 15.60 -13.05
C TYR A 457 14.66 15.21 -11.60
N ILE A 458 13.39 15.06 -11.23
CA ILE A 458 12.98 14.52 -9.93
C ILE A 458 13.10 12.99 -9.94
N CYS A 459 13.83 12.45 -8.95
CA CYS A 459 14.03 11.01 -8.82
C CYS A 459 12.77 10.36 -8.23
N LYS A 460 11.98 9.68 -9.06
CA LYS A 460 10.77 8.97 -8.61
C LYS A 460 11.10 7.83 -7.65
N ASP A 461 10.70 7.99 -6.38
CA ASP A 461 10.69 6.91 -5.41
C ASP A 461 9.63 5.86 -5.79
N ARG A 462 9.87 4.59 -5.45
CA ARG A 462 8.89 3.51 -5.59
C ARG A 462 7.93 3.46 -4.40
N HIS A 463 8.19 4.26 -3.38
CA HIS A 463 7.39 4.37 -2.18
C HIS A 463 6.63 5.70 -2.17
N SER A 464 5.47 5.72 -1.51
CA SER A 464 4.77 6.96 -1.20
C SER A 464 5.66 7.87 -0.36
N TYR A 465 5.66 9.17 -0.64
CA TYR A 465 6.38 10.15 0.14
C TYR A 465 6.02 10.05 1.63
N ASN A 466 7.04 9.93 2.47
CA ASN A 466 6.90 9.78 3.92
C ASN A 466 7.89 10.72 4.61
N PRO A 467 7.48 11.94 4.99
CA PRO A 467 8.37 12.89 5.64
C PRO A 467 8.74 12.40 7.04
N HIS A 468 10.03 12.47 7.35
CA HIS A 468 10.58 11.98 8.59
C HIS A 468 11.86 12.73 8.97
N LEU A 469 12.15 12.80 10.27
CA LEU A 469 13.45 13.24 10.77
C LEU A 469 14.29 12.01 11.10
N THR A 470 15.34 11.77 10.32
CA THR A 470 16.25 10.64 10.57
C THR A 470 17.04 10.86 11.85
N LEU A 471 16.97 9.89 12.78
CA LEU A 471 17.72 9.89 14.04
C LEU A 471 18.96 9.01 13.93
N VAL A 472 18.86 7.89 13.21
CA VAL A 472 19.92 6.90 13.01
C VAL A 472 19.86 6.39 11.58
N LYS A 473 21.02 6.31 10.91
CA LYS A 473 21.12 5.82 9.53
C LYS A 473 22.33 4.89 9.40
N CYS A 474 22.06 3.60 9.29
CA CYS A 474 23.08 2.57 9.12
C CYS A 474 23.33 2.24 7.65
N PRO A 475 24.57 1.93 7.27
CA PRO A 475 24.90 1.48 5.92
C PRO A 475 24.15 0.19 5.52
N LYS A 476 23.85 0.05 4.22
CA LYS A 476 23.15 -1.13 3.68
C LYS A 476 23.91 -2.45 3.91
N GLY A 477 25.23 -2.42 4.08
CA GLY A 477 26.10 -3.60 4.25
C GLY A 477 26.63 -3.86 5.67
N MET A 478 26.12 -3.16 6.69
CA MET A 478 26.53 -3.41 8.08
C MET A 478 26.19 -4.86 8.48
N LYS A 479 27.19 -5.61 8.95
CA LYS A 479 27.08 -7.06 9.26
C LYS A 479 26.33 -7.35 10.56
N GLU A 480 26.42 -6.46 11.55
CA GLU A 480 25.89 -6.65 12.90
C GLU A 480 24.65 -5.78 13.16
N LYS A 481 23.65 -5.88 12.29
CA LYS A 481 22.36 -5.21 12.51
C LYS A 481 21.58 -5.91 13.61
N ALA A 482 20.86 -5.13 14.40
CA ALA A 482 19.91 -5.67 15.34
C ALA A 482 18.72 -6.25 14.57
N SER A 483 18.11 -7.32 15.10
CA SER A 483 16.91 -7.89 14.48
C SER A 483 15.77 -6.88 14.48
N HIS A 484 14.83 -7.07 13.56
CA HIS A 484 13.62 -6.25 13.50
C HIS A 484 12.88 -6.18 14.84
N GLU A 485 12.74 -7.30 15.57
CA GLU A 485 12.10 -7.34 16.89
C GLU A 485 12.88 -6.53 17.92
N LYS A 486 14.22 -6.61 17.90
CA LYS A 486 15.06 -5.86 18.85
C LYS A 486 14.92 -4.35 18.62
N ILE A 487 14.92 -3.92 17.37
CA ILE A 487 14.68 -2.50 17.02
C ILE A 487 13.28 -2.08 17.47
N ALA A 488 12.26 -2.88 17.18
CA ALA A 488 10.88 -2.61 17.60
C ALA A 488 10.75 -2.44 19.13
N GLN A 489 11.39 -3.32 19.91
CA GLN A 489 11.44 -3.22 21.37
C GLN A 489 12.14 -1.95 21.84
N CYS A 490 13.24 -1.56 21.19
CA CYS A 490 13.99 -0.35 21.55
C CYS A 490 13.24 0.95 21.21
N ILE A 491 12.43 0.96 20.14
CA ILE A 491 11.66 2.16 19.74
C ILE A 491 10.28 2.24 20.40
N HIS A 492 9.72 1.11 20.88
CA HIS A 492 8.40 1.04 21.50
C HIS A 492 8.17 2.11 22.60
N PRO A 493 9.12 2.35 23.54
CA PRO A 493 8.97 3.41 24.55
C PRO A 493 8.76 4.81 23.98
N PHE A 494 9.16 5.03 22.73
CA PHE A 494 9.09 6.32 22.06
C PHE A 494 7.95 6.42 21.04
N MET A 495 7.06 5.42 20.93
CA MET A 495 5.95 5.41 19.96
C MET A 495 5.05 6.64 20.02
N HIS A 496 4.91 7.24 21.20
CA HIS A 496 4.11 8.45 21.42
C HIS A 496 4.94 9.66 21.87
N ARG A 497 6.29 9.56 21.88
CA ARG A 497 7.18 10.64 22.32
C ARG A 497 6.88 11.90 21.52
N ASN A 498 6.59 12.99 22.23
CA ASN A 498 6.46 14.30 21.62
C ASN A 498 7.86 14.91 21.47
N PHE A 499 8.26 15.26 20.24
CA PHE A 499 9.51 15.95 19.99
C PHE A 499 9.32 17.47 19.96
N GLY A 500 8.14 17.94 19.57
CA GLY A 500 7.84 19.36 19.40
C GLY A 500 7.30 19.65 18.00
N ALA A 501 7.38 20.92 17.61
CA ALA A 501 6.90 21.38 16.32
C ALA A 501 7.99 22.18 15.59
N GLN A 502 8.20 21.88 14.31
CA GLN A 502 9.13 22.60 13.44
C GLN A 502 8.35 23.54 12.51
N LYS A 503 8.66 24.83 12.51
CA LYS A 503 8.09 25.77 11.54
C LYS A 503 8.73 25.51 10.17
N LEU A 504 7.95 25.63 9.09
CA LEU A 504 8.48 25.74 7.73
C LEU A 504 8.99 27.19 7.53
N ASP A 505 10.24 27.43 7.91
CA ASP A 505 10.91 28.74 7.92
C ASP A 505 11.91 28.92 6.77
N ALA A 506 12.44 27.81 6.24
CA ALA A 506 13.26 27.80 5.05
C ALA A 506 13.21 26.45 4.34
N ILE A 507 13.57 26.46 3.05
CA ILE A 507 13.98 25.26 2.32
C ILE A 507 15.40 25.40 1.80
N HIS A 508 16.14 24.31 1.86
CA HIS A 508 17.54 24.25 1.49
C HIS A 508 17.74 23.25 0.35
N LEU A 509 18.52 23.64 -0.66
CA LEU A 509 19.00 22.75 -1.71
C LEU A 509 20.38 22.23 -1.29
N TYR A 510 20.47 20.93 -1.04
CA TYR A 510 21.71 20.27 -0.63
C TYR A 510 22.23 19.33 -1.70
N GLN A 511 23.54 19.34 -1.89
CA GLN A 511 24.28 18.27 -2.57
C GLN A 511 24.56 17.12 -1.57
N MET A 512 24.32 15.89 -2.01
CA MET A 512 24.67 14.68 -1.27
C MET A 512 26.14 14.33 -1.50
N GLU A 513 26.92 14.20 -0.43
CA GLU A 513 28.28 13.68 -0.51
C GLU A 513 28.34 12.16 -0.33
N LYS A 514 29.49 11.58 -0.69
CA LYS A 514 29.75 10.13 -0.49
C LYS A 514 29.96 9.79 0.99
N GLU A 515 30.41 10.75 1.78
CA GLU A 515 30.55 10.62 3.22
C GLU A 515 29.19 10.79 3.89
N ASP A 516 28.84 9.88 4.79
CA ASP A 516 27.60 9.97 5.55
C ASP A 516 27.56 11.27 6.37
N PHE A 517 26.38 11.89 6.43
CA PHE A 517 26.11 13.10 7.20
C PHE A 517 26.83 14.38 6.73
N LYS A 518 27.32 14.41 5.50
CA LYS A 518 27.89 15.63 4.90
C LYS A 518 27.00 16.09 3.76
N TYR A 519 26.49 17.31 3.90
CA TYR A 519 25.67 17.98 2.90
C TYR A 519 26.30 19.33 2.58
N ILE A 520 26.34 19.70 1.30
CA ILE A 520 26.82 21.01 0.87
C ILE A 520 25.60 21.83 0.49
N GLU A 521 25.36 22.92 1.22
CA GLU A 521 24.29 23.85 0.90
C GLU A 521 24.62 24.59 -0.41
N VAL A 522 23.71 24.52 -1.37
CA VAL A 522 23.84 25.19 -2.67
C VAL A 522 22.99 26.45 -2.72
N ALA A 523 21.77 26.37 -2.21
CA ALA A 523 20.82 27.48 -2.18
C ALA A 523 19.88 27.34 -0.99
N VAL A 524 19.35 28.47 -0.52
CA VAL A 524 18.35 28.54 0.55
C VAL A 524 17.30 29.57 0.18
N ILE A 525 16.03 29.22 0.42
CA ILE A 525 14.88 30.13 0.33
C ILE A 525 14.28 30.23 1.73
N LYS A 526 14.15 31.45 2.25
CA LYS A 526 13.61 31.71 3.60
C LYS A 526 12.19 32.26 3.51
N PHE A 527 11.35 31.94 4.50
CA PHE A 527 9.92 32.25 4.54
C PHE A 527 9.50 33.18 5.67
#